data_AF-A0A6N7FYM9-F1
#
_entry.id   AF-A0A6N7FYM9-F1
#
_cell.length_a   1.000
_cell.length_b   1.000
_cell.length_c   1.000
_cell.angle_alpha   90.00
_cell.angle_beta   90.00
_cell.angle_gamma   90.00
#
_symmetry.space_group_name_H-M   'P 1'
#
loop_
_entity.id
_entity.type
_entity.pdbx_description
1 polymer ?
#
loop_
_entity_poly.entity_id
_entity_poly.type
_entity_poly.pdbx_seq_one_letter_code
_entity_poly.pdbx_strand_id
1 'polypeptide(L)'
;MTRRTPAPLRLIERISTWFGYISAVLVLASMLIISYAAVLRYVVGASTIWQTELVTYLLMFAAFCGGAYGLMKGDHVNIDLVVTRLRPRTQRVVRLIAAILGCGFVAAMAVMAFDMWWETTTEGRMSSSAWGPPLTYPHLILPVGMTLLTLQYLVVIAAITQEIRHGDAETATPESDRRTEPEGIPT
;
A
#
# COMPACT_ATOMS: atom_id res chain seq x y z
N MET A 1 -0.58 0.10 -25.44
CA MET A 1 -1.23 1.39 -25.07
C MET A 1 -0.63 1.91 -23.75
N THR A 2 0.48 2.64 -23.82
CA THR A 2 1.19 3.21 -22.66
C THR A 2 0.48 4.48 -22.20
N ARG A 3 -0.43 4.38 -21.22
CA ARG A 3 -1.06 5.53 -20.57
C ARG A 3 0.04 6.43 -19.99
N ARG A 4 0.12 7.68 -20.44
CA ARG A 4 1.05 8.68 -19.90
C ARG A 4 0.60 9.07 -18.49
N THR A 5 0.96 8.29 -17.48
CA THR A 5 0.86 8.70 -16.09
C THR A 5 1.72 9.96 -15.87
N PRO A 6 1.20 11.04 -15.25
CA PRO A 6 1.98 12.23 -14.97
C PRO A 6 3.19 11.91 -14.07
N ALA A 7 4.31 12.61 -14.30
CA ALA A 7 5.60 12.40 -13.62
C ALA A 7 5.54 12.22 -12.08
N PRO A 8 4.74 12.96 -11.30
CA PRO A 8 4.68 12.77 -9.85
C PRO A 8 4.12 11.40 -9.41
N LEU A 9 3.16 10.84 -10.15
CA LEU A 9 2.60 9.52 -9.80
C LEU A 9 3.64 8.41 -9.97
N ARG A 10 4.47 8.51 -11.02
CA ARG A 10 5.56 7.55 -11.28
C ARG A 10 6.64 7.59 -10.22
N LEU A 11 6.90 8.76 -9.64
CA LEU A 11 7.87 8.89 -8.54
C LEU A 11 7.37 8.15 -7.30
N ILE A 12 6.10 8.31 -6.94
CA ILE A 12 5.49 7.61 -5.80
C ILE A 12 5.51 6.10 -6.02
N GLU A 13 5.09 5.62 -7.20
CA GLU A 13 5.13 4.20 -7.55
C GLU A 13 6.55 3.61 -7.46
N ARG A 14 7.55 4.36 -7.92
CA ARG A 14 8.95 3.95 -7.88
C ARG A 14 9.48 3.91 -6.45
N ILE A 15 9.15 4.89 -5.62
CA ILE A 15 9.47 4.90 -4.19
C ILE A 15 8.83 3.69 -3.51
N SER A 16 7.52 3.47 -3.69
CA SER A 16 6.81 2.30 -3.16
C SER A 16 7.45 0.98 -3.60
N THR A 17 7.91 0.90 -4.85
CA THR A 17 8.61 -0.29 -5.37
C THR A 17 9.94 -0.55 -4.69
N TRP A 18 10.74 0.51 -4.47
CA TRP A 18 11.99 0.41 -3.72
C TRP A 18 11.77 -0.07 -2.29
N PHE A 19 10.78 0.52 -1.60
CA PHE A 19 10.38 0.06 -0.26
C PHE A 19 9.91 -1.39 -0.26
N GLY A 20 9.18 -1.82 -1.30
CA GLY A 20 8.78 -3.22 -1.48
C GLY A 20 9.97 -4.18 -1.57
N TYR A 21 11.01 -3.85 -2.34
CA TYR A 21 12.23 -4.66 -2.41
C TYR A 21 12.98 -4.71 -1.08
N ILE A 22 13.10 -3.57 -0.39
CA ILE A 22 13.72 -3.52 0.94
C ILE A 22 12.95 -4.43 1.90
N SER A 23 11.62 -4.33 1.94
CA SER A 23 10.77 -5.19 2.77
C SER A 23 10.99 -6.68 2.49
N ALA A 24 11.09 -7.08 1.22
CA ALA A 24 11.35 -8.48 0.86
C ALA A 24 12.71 -8.97 1.39
N VAL A 25 13.77 -8.16 1.26
CA VAL A 25 15.09 -8.46 1.81
C VAL A 25 15.05 -8.55 3.34
N LEU A 26 14.34 -7.65 4.01
CA LEU A 26 14.22 -7.65 5.47
C LEU A 26 13.44 -8.86 6.00
N VAL A 27 12.42 -9.33 5.29
CA VAL A 27 11.72 -10.59 5.64
C VAL A 27 12.68 -11.77 5.55
N LEU A 28 13.47 -11.87 4.47
CA LEU A 28 14.49 -12.92 4.35
C LEU A 28 15.54 -12.82 5.46
N ALA A 29 16.00 -11.62 5.78
CA ALA A 29 16.92 -11.39 6.89
C ALA A 29 16.32 -11.85 8.23
N SER A 30 15.05 -11.54 8.49
CA SER A 30 14.34 -11.96 9.70
C SER A 30 14.27 -13.48 9.83
N MET A 31 14.00 -14.18 8.72
CA MET A 31 13.98 -15.64 8.67
C MET A 31 15.36 -16.21 9.05
N LEU A 32 16.43 -15.67 8.46
CA LEU A 32 17.80 -16.10 8.76
C LEU A 32 18.18 -15.85 10.23
N ILE A 33 17.79 -14.71 10.80
CA ILE A 33 18.08 -14.36 12.20
C ILE A 33 17.39 -15.36 13.15
N ILE A 34 16.11 -15.69 12.93
CA ILE A 34 15.38 -16.67 13.76
C ILE A 34 15.98 -18.06 13.58
N SER A 35 16.32 -18.47 12.35
CA SER A 35 16.97 -19.76 12.11
C SER A 35 18.32 -19.86 12.82
N TYR A 36 19.14 -18.81 12.75
CA TYR A 36 20.40 -18.73 13.51
C TYR A 36 20.16 -18.80 15.02
N ALA A 37 19.17 -18.07 15.54
CA ALA A 37 18.78 -18.11 16.95
C ALA A 37 18.39 -19.51 17.41
N ALA A 38 17.63 -20.24 16.59
CA ALA A 38 17.23 -21.61 16.85
C ALA A 38 18.44 -22.54 16.87
N VAL A 39 19.35 -22.45 15.88
CA VAL A 39 20.57 -23.25 15.85
C VAL A 39 21.43 -22.98 17.09
N LEU A 40 21.63 -21.72 17.47
CA LEU A 40 22.41 -21.36 18.66
C LEU A 40 21.79 -21.95 19.94
N ARG A 41 20.46 -21.88 20.06
CA ARG A 41 19.73 -22.40 21.23
C ARG A 41 19.80 -23.93 21.32
N TYR A 42 19.57 -24.64 20.21
CA TYR A 42 19.43 -26.09 20.24
C TYR A 42 20.74 -26.85 20.04
N VAL A 43 21.71 -26.28 19.34
CA VAL A 43 23.01 -26.93 19.05
C VAL A 43 24.08 -26.48 20.04
N VAL A 44 24.16 -25.18 20.31
CA VAL A 44 25.21 -24.59 21.16
C VAL A 44 24.76 -24.48 22.62
N GLY A 45 23.44 -24.52 22.88
CA GLY A 45 22.89 -24.35 24.22
C GLY A 45 22.93 -22.91 24.73
N ALA A 46 23.24 -21.94 23.86
CA ALA A 46 23.33 -20.52 24.19
C ALA A 46 22.12 -19.76 23.63
N SER A 47 21.67 -18.70 24.32
CA SER A 47 20.56 -17.85 23.87
C SER A 47 20.98 -16.39 23.90
N THR A 48 20.63 -15.66 22.85
CA THR A 48 20.87 -14.21 22.74
C THR A 48 19.56 -13.44 22.85
N ILE A 49 19.60 -12.28 23.50
CA ILE A 49 18.40 -11.53 23.93
C ILE A 49 17.86 -10.61 22.82
N TRP A 50 18.72 -10.13 21.91
CA TRP A 50 18.39 -9.10 20.92
C TRP A 50 17.58 -9.59 19.70
N GLN A 51 17.61 -10.90 19.40
CA GLN A 51 17.10 -11.44 18.13
C GLN A 51 15.60 -11.25 17.96
N THR A 52 14.82 -11.51 19.01
CA THR A 52 13.36 -11.43 18.97
C THR A 52 12.88 -10.02 18.64
N GLU A 53 13.50 -9.01 19.26
CA GLU A 53 13.14 -7.62 19.01
C GLU A 53 13.57 -7.16 17.62
N LEU A 54 14.80 -7.49 17.23
CA LEU A 54 15.28 -7.10 15.90
C LEU A 54 14.37 -7.65 14.80
N VAL A 55 14.03 -8.94 14.88
CA VAL A 55 13.10 -9.60 13.97
C VAL A 55 11.75 -8.89 13.96
N THR A 56 11.23 -8.53 15.14
CA THR A 56 9.96 -7.81 15.26
C THR A 56 10.02 -6.46 14.54
N TYR A 57 11.10 -5.68 14.71
CA TYR A 57 11.28 -4.40 14.04
C TYR A 57 11.45 -4.55 12.52
N LEU A 58 12.18 -5.56 12.07
CA LEU A 58 12.34 -5.86 10.64
C LEU A 58 11.00 -6.24 10.00
N LEU A 59 10.22 -7.09 10.64
CA LEU A 59 8.89 -7.49 10.16
C LEU A 59 7.90 -6.33 10.21
N MET A 60 7.99 -5.46 11.23
CA MET A 60 7.17 -4.26 11.31
C MET A 60 7.44 -3.33 10.13
N PHE A 61 8.72 -3.07 9.82
CA PHE A 61 9.10 -2.34 8.60
C PHE A 61 8.55 -3.00 7.35
N ALA A 62 8.76 -4.31 7.22
CA ALA A 62 8.32 -5.03 6.04
C ALA A 62 6.80 -4.99 5.86
N ALA A 63 6.03 -5.08 6.94
CA ALA A 63 4.58 -5.04 6.91
C ALA A 63 4.05 -3.66 6.49
N PHE A 64 4.51 -2.59 7.13
CA PHE A 64 3.99 -1.25 6.87
C PHE A 64 4.52 -0.64 5.57
N CYS A 65 5.83 -0.71 5.33
CA CYS A 65 6.43 -0.19 4.10
C CYS A 65 6.17 -1.11 2.89
N GLY A 66 6.17 -2.43 3.10
CA GLY A 66 5.82 -3.39 2.05
C GLY A 66 4.33 -3.42 1.73
N GLY A 67 3.46 -3.08 2.67
CA GLY A 67 2.02 -2.95 2.47
C GLY A 67 1.66 -1.92 1.38
N ALA A 68 2.40 -0.80 1.29
CA ALA A 68 2.21 0.19 0.21
C ALA A 68 2.49 -0.40 -1.17
N TYR A 69 3.56 -1.20 -1.31
CA TYR A 69 3.84 -1.94 -2.54
C TYR A 69 2.77 -3.00 -2.82
N GLY A 70 2.33 -3.69 -1.78
CA GLY A 70 1.22 -4.65 -1.83
C GLY A 70 -0.07 -4.01 -2.35
N LEU A 71 -0.41 -2.80 -1.92
CA LEU A 71 -1.57 -2.06 -2.40
C LEU A 71 -1.44 -1.66 -3.88
N MET A 72 -0.25 -1.24 -4.32
CA MET A 72 0.03 -0.93 -5.72
C MET A 72 -0.14 -2.15 -6.63
N LYS A 73 0.34 -3.32 -6.20
CA LYS A 73 0.28 -4.57 -6.98
C LYS A 73 -1.05 -5.30 -6.82
N GLY A 74 -1.70 -5.10 -5.67
CA GLY A 74 -2.91 -5.76 -5.20
C GLY A 74 -4.20 -5.09 -5.65
N ASP A 75 -4.18 -4.35 -6.75
CA ASP A 75 -5.40 -3.79 -7.38
C ASP A 75 -6.41 -4.91 -7.76
N HIS A 76 -5.99 -6.18 -7.72
CA HIS A 76 -6.80 -7.41 -7.88
C HIS A 76 -7.34 -8.02 -6.56
N VAL A 77 -6.98 -7.48 -5.38
CA VAL A 77 -7.44 -8.00 -4.07
C VAL A 77 -8.68 -7.22 -3.56
N ASN A 78 -9.25 -6.36 -4.40
CA ASN A 78 -10.48 -5.63 -4.10
C ASN A 78 -11.71 -6.51 -4.30
N ILE A 79 -12.08 -7.32 -3.29
CA ILE A 79 -13.39 -8.03 -3.20
C ILE A 79 -13.86 -8.52 -4.59
N ASP A 80 -12.96 -9.16 -5.35
CA ASP A 80 -13.20 -9.38 -6.78
C ASP A 80 -14.44 -10.27 -6.96
N LEU A 81 -14.74 -11.16 -6.01
CA LEU A 81 -15.93 -12.02 -6.07
C LEU A 81 -17.28 -11.29 -6.03
N VAL A 82 -17.38 -10.17 -5.32
CA VAL A 82 -18.64 -9.40 -5.22
C VAL A 82 -18.68 -8.35 -6.30
N VAL A 83 -17.54 -7.72 -6.60
CA VAL A 83 -17.44 -6.60 -7.53
C VAL A 83 -17.49 -7.05 -8.99
N THR A 84 -16.98 -8.24 -9.34
CA THR A 84 -17.06 -8.78 -10.72
C THR A 84 -18.47 -9.12 -11.18
N ARG A 85 -19.44 -9.28 -10.26
CA ARG A 85 -20.85 -9.49 -10.61
C ARG A 85 -21.63 -8.18 -10.84
N LEU A 86 -21.03 -7.03 -10.55
CA LEU A 86 -21.67 -5.72 -10.72
C LEU A 86 -21.50 -5.19 -12.14
N ARG A 87 -22.39 -4.28 -12.53
CA ARG A 87 -22.25 -3.53 -13.79
C ARG A 87 -20.94 -2.70 -13.77
N PRO A 88 -20.27 -2.51 -14.92
CA PRO A 88 -18.98 -1.82 -14.99
C PRO A 88 -18.96 -0.43 -14.34
N ARG A 89 -20.05 0.33 -14.45
CA ARG A 89 -20.19 1.66 -13.82
C ARG A 89 -20.26 1.58 -12.30
N THR A 90 -21.04 0.64 -11.75
CA THR A 90 -21.17 0.45 -10.30
C THR A 90 -19.86 -0.07 -9.68
N GLN A 91 -19.17 -0.97 -10.38
CA GLN A 91 -17.85 -1.46 -9.98
C GLN A 91 -16.84 -0.32 -9.79
N ARG A 92 -16.78 0.64 -10.72
CA ARG A 92 -15.87 1.80 -10.61
C ARG A 92 -16.21 2.70 -9.42
N VAL A 93 -17.49 2.98 -9.19
CA VAL A 93 -17.94 3.82 -8.05
C VAL A 93 -17.63 3.13 -6.71
N VAL A 94 -17.90 1.84 -6.59
CA VAL A 94 -17.60 1.07 -5.37
C VAL A 94 -16.10 1.05 -5.09
N ARG A 95 -15.26 0.83 -6.12
CA ARG A 95 -13.79 0.92 -5.98
C ARG A 95 -13.32 2.30 -5.53
N LEU A 96 -13.92 3.37 -6.07
CA LEU A 96 -13.59 4.74 -5.68
C LEU A 96 -13.95 5.03 -4.22
N ILE A 97 -15.16 4.65 -3.80
CA ILE A 97 -15.63 4.83 -2.41
C ILE A 97 -14.72 4.05 -1.44
N ALA A 98 -14.43 2.79 -1.75
CA ALA A 98 -13.53 1.97 -0.94
C ALA A 98 -12.13 2.60 -0.82
N ALA A 99 -11.59 3.12 -1.93
CA ALA A 99 -10.30 3.78 -1.94
C ALA A 99 -10.30 5.08 -1.11
N ILE A 100 -11.36 5.88 -1.16
CA ILE A 100 -11.50 7.12 -0.36
C ILE A 100 -11.60 6.80 1.14
N LEU A 101 -12.44 5.82 1.52
CA LEU A 101 -12.58 5.39 2.90
C LEU A 101 -11.27 4.82 3.45
N GLY A 102 -10.59 3.98 2.66
CA GLY A 102 -9.27 3.45 3.00
C GLY A 102 -8.23 4.56 3.16
N CYS A 103 -8.21 5.54 2.24
CA CYS A 103 -7.33 6.70 2.33
C CYS A 103 -7.55 7.50 3.62
N GLY A 104 -8.81 7.78 3.97
CA GLY A 104 -9.18 8.51 5.18
C GLY A 104 -8.75 7.77 6.45
N PHE A 105 -9.01 6.46 6.50
CA PHE A 105 -8.60 5.62 7.63
C PHE A 105 -7.08 5.61 7.82
N VAL A 106 -6.31 5.37 6.75
CA VAL A 106 -4.85 5.33 6.82
C VAL A 106 -4.26 6.70 7.14
N ALA A 107 -4.84 7.78 6.61
CA ALA A 107 -4.41 9.15 6.94
C ALA A 107 -4.60 9.47 8.43
N ALA A 108 -5.74 9.08 9.02
CA ALA A 108 -5.97 9.23 10.45
C ALA A 108 -4.97 8.42 11.29
N MET A 109 -4.68 7.19 10.86
CA MET A 109 -3.65 6.35 11.49
C MET A 109 -2.24 6.93 11.37
N ALA A 110 -1.91 7.61 10.26
CA ALA A 110 -0.62 8.26 10.08
C ALA A 110 -0.40 9.39 11.10
N VAL A 111 -1.43 10.20 11.35
CA VAL A 111 -1.38 11.27 12.37
C VAL A 111 -1.18 10.67 13.77
N MET A 112 -1.99 9.68 14.12
CA MET A 112 -1.90 9.04 15.45
C MET A 112 -0.55 8.33 15.66
N ALA A 113 0.01 7.73 14.61
CA ALA A 113 1.34 7.14 14.63
C ALA A 113 2.45 8.19 14.79
N PHE A 114 2.27 9.38 14.22
CA PHE A 114 3.22 10.49 14.40
C PHE A 114 3.20 11.02 15.83
N ASP A 115 2.01 11.21 16.41
CA ASP A 115 1.86 11.64 17.81
C ASP A 115 2.51 10.62 18.77
N MET A 116 2.28 9.33 18.54
CA MET A 116 2.90 8.26 19.31
C MET A 116 4.42 8.26 19.20
N TRP A 117 4.96 8.46 18.00
CA TRP A 117 6.40 8.57 17.80
C TRP A 117 6.99 9.79 18.50
N TRP A 118 6.31 10.94 18.41
CA TRP A 118 6.73 12.18 19.05
C TRP A 118 6.81 12.01 20.55
N GLU A 119 5.74 11.51 21.18
CA GLU A 119 5.67 11.25 22.62
C GLU A 119 6.78 10.27 23.07
N THR A 120 6.97 9.17 22.34
CA THR A 120 8.02 8.18 22.62
C THR A 120 9.41 8.82 22.56
N THR A 121 9.64 9.71 21.59
CA THR A 121 10.92 10.40 21.40
C THR A 121 11.19 11.43 22.48
N THR A 122 10.17 12.21 22.87
CA THR A 122 10.30 13.22 23.92
C THR A 122 10.49 12.62 25.30
N GLU A 123 9.85 11.48 25.58
CA GLU A 123 9.96 10.80 26.86
C GLU A 123 11.16 9.84 26.95
N GLY A 124 11.87 9.64 25.83
CA GLY A 124 13.02 8.74 25.78
C GLY A 124 12.66 7.29 26.13
N ARG A 125 11.46 6.83 25.76
CA ARG A 125 10.97 5.50 26.15
C ARG A 125 11.90 4.40 25.60
N MET A 126 12.40 3.57 26.51
CA MET A 126 13.21 2.39 26.18
C MET A 126 12.31 1.15 26.15
N SER A 127 12.68 0.16 25.34
CA SER A 127 11.99 -1.13 25.38
C SER A 127 12.09 -1.74 26.78
N SER A 128 10.99 -2.32 27.27
CA SER A 128 10.94 -3.02 28.55
C SER A 128 11.63 -4.38 28.52
N SER A 129 12.19 -4.79 27.38
CA SER A 129 12.95 -6.03 27.29
C SER A 129 14.36 -5.91 27.87
N ALA A 130 14.96 -7.07 28.13
CA ALA A 130 16.34 -7.17 28.60
C ALA A 130 17.39 -6.65 27.60
N TRP A 131 17.03 -6.37 26.33
CA TRP A 131 17.94 -5.72 25.37
C TRP A 131 17.79 -4.19 25.37
N GLY A 132 16.61 -3.66 25.71
CA GLY A 132 16.38 -2.25 26.01
C GLY A 132 16.76 -1.21 24.94
N PRO A 133 16.61 -1.44 23.62
CA PRO A 133 16.89 -0.40 22.64
C PRO A 133 15.88 0.76 22.75
N PRO A 134 16.27 1.98 22.32
CA PRO A 134 15.35 3.11 22.25
C PRO A 134 14.21 2.82 21.26
N LEU A 135 12.97 2.95 21.71
CA LEU A 135 11.77 2.67 20.91
C LEU A 135 11.51 3.74 19.84
N THR A 136 12.27 4.84 19.86
CA THR A 136 12.23 5.91 18.87
C THR A 136 12.35 5.42 17.43
N TYR A 137 13.30 4.52 17.14
CA TYR A 137 13.52 4.05 15.77
C TYR A 137 12.42 3.09 15.29
N PRO A 138 12.01 2.06 16.07
CA PRO A 138 10.87 1.24 15.70
C PRO A 138 9.59 2.06 15.52
N HIS A 139 9.27 2.97 16.44
CA HIS A 139 8.04 3.76 16.33
C HIS A 139 8.04 4.74 15.16
N LEU A 140 9.20 5.12 14.61
CA LEU A 140 9.27 5.95 13.40
C LEU A 140 8.83 5.21 12.13
N ILE A 141 8.95 3.88 12.12
CA ILE A 141 8.57 3.04 10.98
C ILE A 141 7.05 3.15 10.72
N LEU A 142 6.26 3.26 11.79
CA LEU A 142 4.79 3.37 11.72
C LEU A 142 4.31 4.62 10.97
N PRO A 143 4.65 5.87 11.37
CA PRO A 143 4.23 7.06 10.65
C PRO A 143 4.80 7.10 9.22
N VAL A 144 6.02 6.60 8.99
CA VAL A 144 6.60 6.53 7.64
C VAL A 144 5.80 5.59 6.74
N GLY A 145 5.52 4.37 7.19
CA GLY A 145 4.77 3.38 6.42
C GLY A 145 3.32 3.80 6.19
N MET A 146 2.66 4.37 7.20
CA MET A 146 1.29 4.89 7.06
C MET A 146 1.23 6.07 6.09
N THR A 147 2.18 7.00 6.16
CA THR A 147 2.26 8.12 5.22
C THR A 147 2.46 7.62 3.78
N LEU A 148 3.33 6.64 3.58
CA LEU A 148 3.56 6.03 2.26
C LEU A 148 2.29 5.35 1.72
N LEU A 149 1.55 4.63 2.58
CA LEU A 149 0.26 4.04 2.25
C LEU A 149 -0.79 5.11 1.87
N THR A 150 -0.86 6.23 2.60
CA THR A 150 -1.75 7.35 2.26
C THR A 150 -1.42 7.90 0.87
N LEU A 151 -0.14 8.13 0.56
CA LEU A 151 0.29 8.57 -0.76
C LEU A 151 -0.11 7.57 -1.85
N GLN A 152 0.03 6.27 -1.58
CA GLN A 152 -0.38 5.22 -2.52
C GLN A 152 -1.89 5.21 -2.77
N TYR A 153 -2.70 5.41 -1.72
CA TYR A 153 -4.16 5.55 -1.88
C TYR A 153 -4.55 6.74 -2.75
N LEU A 154 -3.85 7.88 -2.62
CA LEU A 154 -4.08 9.04 -3.49
C LEU A 154 -3.78 8.72 -4.96
N VAL A 155 -2.73 7.95 -5.24
CA VAL A 155 -2.40 7.48 -6.60
C VAL A 155 -3.53 6.60 -7.15
N VAL A 156 -4.05 5.68 -6.34
CA VAL A 156 -5.17 4.79 -6.72
C VAL A 156 -6.44 5.59 -7.03
N ILE A 157 -6.79 6.54 -6.17
CA ILE A 157 -7.96 7.42 -6.36
C ILE A 157 -7.82 8.23 -7.66
N ALA A 158 -6.64 8.79 -7.91
CA ALA A 158 -6.35 9.55 -9.13
C ALA A 158 -6.49 8.66 -10.38
N ALA A 159 -5.98 7.42 -10.33
CA ALA A 159 -6.08 6.47 -11.44
C ALA A 159 -7.53 6.07 -11.74
N ILE A 160 -8.33 5.76 -10.73
CA ILE A 160 -9.75 5.40 -10.88
C ILE A 160 -10.54 6.58 -11.47
N THR A 161 -10.28 7.80 -10.99
CA THR A 161 -10.97 9.02 -11.46
C THR A 161 -10.69 9.28 -12.94
N GLN A 162 -9.44 9.06 -13.39
CA GLN A 162 -9.09 9.16 -14.81
C GLN A 162 -9.77 8.09 -15.66
N GLU A 163 -9.93 6.87 -15.14
CA GLU A 163 -10.63 5.79 -15.84
C GLU A 163 -12.11 6.13 -16.07
N ILE A 164 -12.79 6.69 -15.07
CA ILE A 164 -14.19 7.13 -15.19
C ILE A 164 -14.31 8.20 -16.27
N ARG A 165 -13.46 9.23 -16.23
CA ARG A 165 -13.50 10.35 -17.20
C ARG A 165 -13.32 9.90 -18.65
N HIS A 166 -12.50 8.87 -18.90
CA HIS A 166 -12.30 8.32 -20.25
C HIS A 166 -13.43 7.38 -20.68
N GLY A 167 -13.99 6.59 -19.77
CA GLY A 167 -15.12 5.70 -20.09
C GLY A 167 -16.39 6.47 -20.51
N ASP A 168 -16.59 7.67 -19.96
CA ASP A 168 -17.72 8.52 -20.35
C ASP A 168 -17.51 9.18 -21.72
N ALA A 169 -16.26 9.47 -22.12
CA ALA A 169 -15.94 10.05 -23.43
C ALA A 169 -16.20 9.06 -24.60
N GLU A 170 -15.90 7.77 -24.40
CA GLU A 170 -16.09 6.73 -25.43
C GLU A 170 -17.57 6.35 -25.62
N THR A 171 -18.38 6.48 -24.56
CA THR A 171 -19.82 6.21 -24.63
C THR A 171 -20.61 7.35 -25.29
N ALA A 172 -20.05 8.56 -25.36
CA ALA A 172 -20.70 9.74 -25.96
C ALA A 172 -20.62 9.80 -27.49
N THR A 173 -19.76 8.98 -28.13
CA THR A 173 -19.47 9.04 -29.57
C THR A 173 -20.18 8.03 -30.50
N PRO A 174 -20.87 6.93 -30.11
CA PRO A 174 -21.34 5.95 -31.11
C PRO A 174 -22.68 6.24 -31.81
N GLU A 175 -23.46 7.24 -31.39
CA GLU A 175 -24.89 7.33 -31.79
C GLU A 175 -25.25 8.57 -32.61
N SER A 176 -24.36 9.57 -32.72
CA SER A 176 -24.58 10.74 -33.57
C SER A 176 -24.34 10.48 -35.06
N ASP A 177 -23.58 9.44 -35.40
CA ASP A 177 -23.15 9.15 -36.79
C ASP A 177 -24.02 8.07 -37.48
N ARG A 178 -24.96 7.47 -36.74
CA ARG A 178 -25.86 6.42 -37.27
C ARG A 178 -27.23 6.93 -37.70
N ARG A 179 -27.48 8.24 -37.60
CA ARG A 179 -28.75 8.89 -38.02
C ARG A 179 -28.66 9.62 -39.37
N THR A 180 -27.51 9.56 -40.05
CA THR A 180 -27.25 10.26 -41.32
C THR A 180 -27.18 9.33 -42.53
N GLU A 181 -27.63 8.07 -42.43
CA GLU A 181 -27.99 7.30 -43.62
C GLU A 181 -29.41 7.71 -44.03
N PRO A 182 -29.60 8.50 -45.11
CA PRO A 182 -30.91 8.64 -45.70
C PRO A 182 -31.32 7.26 -46.19
N GLU A 183 -32.40 6.74 -45.59
CA GLU A 183 -33.14 5.57 -46.03
C GLU A 183 -33.42 5.73 -47.53
N GLY A 184 -32.63 5.02 -48.34
CA GLY A 184 -32.77 5.01 -49.79
C GLY A 184 -34.06 4.31 -50.17
N ILE A 185 -35.13 5.08 -50.33
CA ILE A 185 -36.27 4.74 -51.20
C ILE A 185 -35.92 5.32 -52.56
N PRO A 186 -35.58 4.51 -53.58
CA PRO A 186 -36.59 4.03 -54.55
C PRO A 186 -36.19 2.66 -55.20
N THR A 187 -37.01 1.84 -55.86
CA THR A 187 -38.27 1.95 -56.62
C THR A 187 -39.02 0.62 -56.51
#